data_AF-A0A7Z8R125-F1
#
_entry.id   AF-A0A7Z8R125-F1
#
_cell.length_a   1.000
_cell.length_b   1.000
_cell.length_c   1.000
_cell.angle_alpha   90.00
_cell.angle_beta   90.00
_cell.angle_gamma   90.00
#
_symmetry.space_group_name_H-M   'P 1'
#
loop_
_entity.id
_entity.type
_entity.pdbx_description
1 polymer ?
#
loop_
_entity_poly.entity_id
_entity_poly.type
_entity_poly.pdbx_seq_one_letter_code
_entity_poly.pdbx_strand_id
1 'polypeptide(L)'
;MDDEIPFKEASAGQQATALLNVLLNQDGFPLIIDQPEDDIDNRAIEKIITNLWGSKKKRQIIISSHNANLVVNGDSELIICCDYKEINQQTKGHIKYEGSIDRKEIRNEITSIMEGGERAFKLRKEKYGF
;
A
#
# COMPACT_ATOMS: atom_id res chain seq x y z
N MET A 1 5.01 32.73 7.40
CA MET A 1 4.07 32.81 6.27
C MET A 1 4.14 31.45 5.66
N ASP A 2 3.13 30.62 5.90
CA ASP A 2 3.03 29.33 5.21
C ASP A 2 2.81 29.62 3.74
N ASP A 3 3.69 29.13 2.88
CA ASP A 3 3.55 29.22 1.44
C ASP A 3 2.40 28.28 1.03
N GLU A 4 1.17 28.80 1.09
CA GLU A 4 0.02 28.13 0.50
C GLU A 4 0.19 28.08 -1.01
N ILE A 5 0.30 26.86 -1.55
CA ILE A 5 0.34 26.62 -2.99
C ILE A 5 -1.07 26.28 -3.51
N PRO A 6 -1.56 26.92 -4.58
CA PRO A 6 -2.79 26.51 -5.23
C PRO A 6 -2.72 25.04 -5.69
N PHE A 7 -3.80 24.26 -5.51
CA PHE A 7 -3.81 22.84 -5.87
C PHE A 7 -3.36 22.59 -7.33
N LYS A 8 -3.78 23.45 -8.27
CA LYS A 8 -3.42 23.34 -9.69
C LYS A 8 -1.93 23.56 -9.98
N GLU A 9 -1.22 24.22 -9.07
CA GLU A 9 0.21 24.53 -9.20
C GLU A 9 1.09 23.55 -8.41
N ALA A 10 0.49 22.70 -7.58
CA ALA A 10 1.17 21.64 -6.85
C ALA A 10 1.66 20.53 -7.80
N SER A 11 2.74 19.86 -7.44
CA SER A 11 3.24 18.69 -8.20
C SER A 11 2.23 17.54 -8.18
N ALA A 12 2.35 16.59 -9.12
CA ALA A 12 1.47 15.42 -9.18
C ALA A 12 1.42 14.67 -7.83
N GLY A 13 2.57 14.42 -7.20
CA GLY A 13 2.63 13.77 -5.89
C GLY A 13 2.00 14.59 -4.76
N GLN A 14 2.12 15.91 -4.78
CA GLN A 14 1.45 16.79 -3.80
C GLN A 14 -0.07 16.78 -3.99
N GLN A 15 -0.54 16.83 -5.25
CA GLN A 15 -1.96 16.72 -5.59
C GLN A 15 -2.53 15.37 -5.15
N ALA A 16 -1.84 14.26 -5.48
CA ALA A 16 -2.23 12.91 -5.09
C ALA A 16 -2.31 12.77 -3.56
N THR A 17 -1.28 13.25 -2.84
CA THR A 17 -1.25 13.23 -1.37
C THR A 17 -2.41 14.03 -0.76
N ALA A 18 -2.67 15.22 -1.29
CA ALA A 18 -3.77 16.07 -0.81
C ALA A 18 -5.14 15.41 -1.06
N LEU A 19 -5.36 14.87 -2.26
CA LEU A 19 -6.60 14.19 -2.62
C LEU A 19 -6.82 12.95 -1.74
N LEU A 20 -5.80 12.12 -1.57
CA LEU A 20 -5.88 10.91 -0.75
C LEU A 20 -6.17 11.24 0.71
N ASN A 21 -5.57 12.30 1.25
CA ASN A 21 -5.89 12.79 2.59
C ASN A 21 -7.35 13.21 2.71
N VAL A 22 -7.89 13.97 1.75
CA VAL A 22 -9.31 14.35 1.75
C VAL A 22 -10.19 13.10 1.71
N LEU A 23 -9.90 12.17 0.80
CA LEU A 23 -10.67 10.93 0.67
C LEU A 23 -10.66 10.12 1.96
N LEU A 24 -9.50 9.89 2.57
CA LEU A 24 -9.36 9.09 3.81
C LEU A 24 -10.05 9.72 5.02
N ASN A 25 -10.17 11.05 5.06
CA ASN A 25 -10.86 11.76 6.15
C ASN A 25 -12.38 11.88 5.95
N GLN A 26 -12.92 11.42 4.82
CA GLN A 26 -14.36 11.34 4.61
C GLN A 26 -14.93 10.03 5.15
N ASP A 27 -16.04 10.14 5.85
CA ASP A 27 -16.84 9.00 6.31
C ASP A 27 -17.79 8.53 5.19
N GLY A 28 -18.30 7.30 5.29
CA GLY A 28 -19.39 6.83 4.42
C GLY A 28 -19.10 5.53 3.67
N PHE A 29 -19.33 5.54 2.35
CA PHE A 29 -19.33 4.35 1.49
C PHE A 29 -17.94 3.70 1.35
N PRO A 30 -17.87 2.42 0.93
CA PRO A 30 -16.61 1.76 0.64
C PRO A 30 -15.72 2.60 -0.29
N LEU A 31 -14.43 2.71 0.04
CA LEU A 31 -13.45 3.39 -0.77
C LEU A 31 -12.57 2.37 -1.49
N ILE A 32 -12.52 2.44 -2.82
CA ILE A 32 -11.66 1.62 -3.67
C ILE A 32 -10.59 2.53 -4.25
N ILE A 33 -9.32 2.17 -4.06
CA ILE A 33 -8.18 2.96 -4.53
C ILE A 33 -7.23 2.03 -5.28
N ASP A 34 -6.92 2.39 -6.52
CA ASP A 34 -5.93 1.69 -7.33
C ASP A 34 -4.61 2.46 -7.25
N GLN A 35 -3.56 1.76 -6.84
CA GLN A 35 -2.19 2.26 -6.75
C GLN A 35 -2.07 3.64 -6.08
N PRO A 36 -2.54 3.81 -4.82
CA PRO A 36 -2.42 5.08 -4.09
C PRO A 36 -0.96 5.54 -3.90
N GLU A 37 0.01 4.64 -4.05
CA GLU A 37 1.43 4.92 -3.95
C GLU A 37 2.05 5.59 -5.18
N ASP A 38 1.39 5.54 -6.34
CA ASP A 38 1.95 6.09 -7.57
C ASP A 38 2.12 7.61 -7.43
N ASP A 39 3.27 8.11 -7.87
CA ASP A 39 3.70 9.51 -7.74
C ASP A 39 3.83 10.04 -6.30
N ILE A 40 3.63 9.22 -5.26
CA ILE A 40 3.78 9.60 -3.85
C ILE A 40 5.11 9.08 -3.29
N ASP A 41 5.86 9.96 -2.63
CA ASP A 41 7.11 9.55 -1.98
C ASP A 41 6.86 8.69 -0.72
N ASN A 42 7.85 7.85 -0.36
CA ASN A 42 7.72 6.93 0.78
C ASN A 42 7.40 7.62 2.12
N ARG A 43 7.86 8.85 2.36
CA ARG A 43 7.55 9.57 3.61
C ARG A 43 6.10 10.03 3.65
N ALA A 44 5.54 10.41 2.50
CA ALA A 44 4.13 10.74 2.38
C ALA A 44 3.25 9.49 2.56
N ILE A 45 3.67 8.33 2.02
CA ILE A 45 2.97 7.05 2.24
C ILE A 45 2.86 6.69 3.72
N GLU A 46 3.93 6.85 4.50
CA GLU A 46 3.86 6.61 5.96
C GLU A 46 2.81 7.47 6.67
N LYS A 47 2.65 8.74 6.24
CA LYS A 47 1.60 9.63 6.78
C LYS A 47 0.20 9.19 6.38
N ILE A 48 0.03 8.79 5.12
CA ILE A 48 -1.23 8.27 4.57
C ILE A 48 -1.70 7.03 5.35
N ILE A 49 -0.78 6.14 5.71
CA ILE A 49 -1.08 4.92 6.49
C ILE A 49 -1.71 5.25 7.84
N THR A 50 -1.26 6.31 8.50
CA THR A 50 -1.88 6.74 9.77
C THR A 50 -3.35 7.15 9.56
N ASN A 51 -3.64 7.85 8.46
CA ASN A 51 -5.02 8.24 8.10
C ASN A 51 -5.86 7.02 7.68
N LEU A 52 -5.23 6.05 7.01
CA LEU A 52 -5.87 4.80 6.60
C LEU A 52 -6.42 4.04 7.81
N TRP A 53 -5.68 3.95 8.92
CA TRP A 53 -6.13 3.30 10.15
C TRP A 53 -7.39 3.94 10.76
N GLY A 54 -7.52 5.26 10.66
CA GLY A 54 -8.73 5.96 11.09
C GLY A 54 -9.90 5.68 10.16
N SER A 55 -9.65 5.71 8.85
CA SER A 55 -10.67 5.55 7.82
C SER A 55 -11.25 4.12 7.79
N LYS A 56 -10.40 3.08 7.89
CA LYS A 56 -10.83 1.66 7.87
C LYS A 56 -11.74 1.26 9.04
N LYS A 57 -11.71 2.03 10.14
CA LYS A 57 -12.60 1.81 11.31
C LYS A 57 -14.01 2.31 11.06
N LYS A 58 -14.21 3.18 10.06
CA LYS A 58 -15.48 3.84 9.78
C LYS A 58 -16.15 3.37 8.50
N ARG A 59 -15.37 2.77 7.59
CA ARG A 59 -15.84 2.22 6.31
C ARG A 59 -14.89 1.16 5.77
N GLN A 60 -15.37 0.38 4.80
CA GLN A 60 -14.52 -0.57 4.08
C GLN A 60 -13.56 0.16 3.14
N ILE A 61 -12.31 -0.31 3.08
CA ILE A 61 -11.29 0.21 2.16
C ILE A 61 -10.69 -0.97 1.39
N ILE A 62 -10.61 -0.83 0.07
CA ILE A 62 -10.03 -1.81 -0.83
C ILE A 62 -8.92 -1.10 -1.60
N ILE A 63 -7.70 -1.62 -1.48
CA ILE A 63 -6.51 -1.05 -2.14
C ILE A 63 -5.91 -2.12 -3.05
N SER A 64 -5.69 -1.74 -4.30
CA SER A 64 -4.79 -2.46 -5.22
C SER A 64 -3.43 -1.78 -5.13
N SER A 65 -2.38 -2.55 -4.81
CA SER A 65 -1.05 -1.99 -4.56
C SER A 65 0.04 -3.03 -4.81
N HIS A 66 1.20 -2.55 -5.26
CA HIS A 66 2.44 -3.32 -5.32
C HIS A 66 3.40 -2.95 -4.19
N ASN A 67 3.04 -1.97 -3.35
CA ASN A 67 3.83 -1.50 -2.24
C ASN A 67 3.55 -2.32 -0.98
N ALA A 68 4.47 -3.22 -0.65
CA ALA A 68 4.39 -4.06 0.54
C ALA A 68 4.27 -3.24 1.85
N ASN A 69 4.77 -2.00 1.91
CA ASN A 69 4.62 -1.17 3.10
C ASN A 69 3.16 -0.77 3.34
N LEU A 70 2.36 -0.52 2.28
CA LEU A 70 0.93 -0.27 2.43
C LEU A 70 0.21 -1.50 2.98
N VAL A 71 0.59 -2.69 2.51
CA VAL A 71 -0.02 -3.95 2.98
C VAL A 71 0.30 -4.20 4.46
N VAL A 72 1.59 -4.14 4.82
CA VAL A 72 2.10 -4.49 6.16
C VAL A 72 1.80 -3.38 7.16
N ASN A 73 2.20 -2.14 6.88
CA ASN A 73 2.03 -1.03 7.82
C ASN A 73 0.60 -0.48 7.79
N GLY A 74 -0.15 -0.67 6.70
CA GLY A 74 -1.59 -0.37 6.64
C GLY A 74 -2.46 -1.32 7.46
N ASP A 75 -1.87 -2.36 8.07
CA ASP A 75 -2.57 -3.34 8.92
C ASP A 75 -3.71 -4.03 8.16
N SER A 76 -3.42 -4.59 6.98
CA SER A 76 -4.45 -5.18 6.12
C SER A 76 -5.07 -6.44 6.74
N GLU A 77 -6.40 -6.46 6.94
CA GLU A 77 -7.10 -7.63 7.48
C GLU A 77 -7.22 -8.78 6.48
N LEU A 78 -7.44 -8.45 5.21
CA LEU A 78 -7.56 -9.40 4.12
C LEU A 78 -6.61 -9.00 2.99
N ILE A 79 -5.76 -9.94 2.61
CA ILE A 79 -4.78 -9.78 1.54
C ILE A 79 -5.16 -10.78 0.46
N ILE A 80 -5.28 -10.29 -0.77
CA ILE A 80 -5.58 -11.09 -1.96
C ILE A 80 -4.37 -10.99 -2.88
N CYS A 81 -3.64 -12.09 -3.02
CA CYS A 81 -2.48 -12.16 -3.90
C CYS A 81 -2.94 -12.59 -5.30
N CYS A 82 -2.82 -11.69 -6.26
CA CYS A 82 -3.15 -11.94 -7.67
C CYS A 82 -1.90 -12.39 -8.43
N ASP A 83 -2.05 -13.41 -9.27
CA ASP A 83 -0.98 -13.93 -10.13
C ASP A 83 -1.54 -14.39 -11.48
N TYR A 84 -0.67 -14.60 -12.46
CA TYR A 84 -1.04 -15.09 -13.79
C TYR A 84 -0.96 -16.61 -13.84
N LYS A 85 -1.97 -17.29 -14.40
CA LYS A 85 -1.90 -18.75 -14.62
C LYS A 85 -0.79 -19.11 -15.61
N GLU A 86 -0.57 -18.25 -16.59
CA GLU A 86 0.46 -18.41 -17.60
C GLU A 86 1.48 -17.29 -17.45
N ILE A 87 2.51 -17.52 -16.63
CA ILE A 87 3.54 -16.53 -16.27
C ILE A 87 4.17 -15.88 -17.51
N ASN A 88 4.40 -16.65 -18.57
CA ASN A 88 5.04 -16.17 -19.80
C ASN A 88 4.13 -15.30 -20.68
N GLN A 89 2.81 -15.37 -20.48
CA GLN A 89 1.84 -14.59 -21.27
C GLN A 89 1.23 -13.45 -20.48
N GLN A 90 1.39 -13.43 -19.15
CA GLN A 90 0.72 -12.46 -18.26
C GLN A 90 -0.79 -12.37 -18.53
N THR A 91 -1.42 -13.50 -18.85
CA THR A 91 -2.86 -13.60 -19.09
C THR A 91 -3.51 -14.53 -18.08
N LYS A 92 -4.84 -14.47 -18.00
CA LYS A 92 -5.67 -15.33 -17.13
C LYS A 92 -5.27 -15.19 -15.66
N GLY A 93 -5.41 -13.96 -15.14
CA GLY A 93 -5.23 -13.67 -13.72
C GLY A 93 -6.08 -14.59 -12.84
N HIS A 94 -5.54 -14.94 -11.68
CA HIS A 94 -6.24 -15.73 -10.66
C HIS A 94 -5.81 -15.28 -9.27
N ILE A 95 -6.66 -15.59 -8.28
CA ILE A 95 -6.28 -15.46 -6.88
C ILE A 95 -5.37 -16.65 -6.56
N LYS A 96 -4.10 -16.35 -6.27
CA LYS A 96 -3.10 -17.34 -5.88
C LYS A 96 -3.27 -17.72 -4.41
N TYR A 97 -3.41 -16.70 -3.56
CA TYR A 97 -3.63 -16.83 -2.13
C TYR A 97 -4.59 -15.75 -1.64
N GLU A 98 -5.37 -16.07 -0.61
CA GLU A 98 -6.17 -15.10 0.14
C GLU A 98 -6.09 -15.36 1.66
N GLY A 99 -6.11 -14.30 2.45
CA GLY A 99 -6.22 -14.38 3.90
C GLY A 99 -5.44 -13.29 4.62
N SER A 100 -5.22 -13.46 5.92
CA SER A 100 -4.46 -12.51 6.72
C SER A 100 -2.95 -12.68 6.55
N ILE A 101 -2.20 -11.68 7.02
CA ILE A 101 -0.74 -11.67 7.05
C ILE A 101 -0.14 -12.80 7.92
N ASP A 102 -0.93 -13.44 8.79
CA ASP A 102 -0.41 -14.53 9.64
C ASP A 102 -0.15 -15.82 8.86
N ARG A 103 -0.80 -15.97 7.69
CA ARG A 103 -0.63 -17.14 6.83
C ARG A 103 0.77 -17.16 6.23
N LYS A 104 1.44 -18.31 6.32
CA LYS A 104 2.82 -18.47 5.83
C LYS A 104 2.93 -18.17 4.34
N GLU A 105 1.95 -18.59 3.55
CA GLU A 105 1.91 -18.37 2.10
C GLU A 105 1.83 -16.87 1.78
N ILE A 106 0.98 -16.14 2.49
CA ILE A 106 0.81 -14.69 2.33
C ILE A 106 2.11 -13.94 2.72
N ARG A 107 2.74 -14.28 3.86
CA ARG A 107 4.02 -13.66 4.25
C ARG A 107 5.12 -13.88 3.23
N ASN A 108 5.20 -15.08 2.68
CA ASN A 108 6.20 -15.40 1.66
C ASN A 108 5.96 -14.58 0.40
N GLU A 109 4.70 -14.43 -0.03
CA GLU A 109 4.35 -13.62 -1.20
C GLU A 109 4.71 -12.15 -0.98
N ILE A 110 4.32 -11.55 0.16
CA ILE A 110 4.66 -10.17 0.51
C ILE A 110 6.19 -9.97 0.54
N THR A 111 6.92 -10.92 1.14
CA THR A 111 8.39 -10.85 1.22
C THR A 111 9.04 -10.89 -0.16
N SER A 112 8.43 -11.57 -1.14
CA SER A 112 8.93 -11.58 -2.52
C SER A 112 8.73 -10.26 -3.26
N ILE A 113 7.71 -9.48 -2.87
CA ILE A 113 7.39 -8.16 -3.43
C ILE A 113 8.23 -7.06 -2.76
N MET A 114 8.56 -7.20 -1.47
CA MET A 114 9.38 -6.22 -0.76
C MET A 114 10.74 -6.01 -1.45
N GLU A 115 11.08 -4.74 -1.72
CA GLU A 115 12.34 -4.36 -2.35
C GLU A 115 13.56 -4.94 -1.60
N GLY A 116 14.33 -5.76 -2.34
CA GLY A 116 15.53 -6.46 -1.85
C GLY A 116 15.27 -7.86 -1.26
N GLY A 117 14.01 -8.28 -1.16
CA GLY A 117 13.60 -9.60 -0.72
C GLY A 117 14.03 -9.96 0.71
N GLU A 118 13.85 -11.23 1.07
CA GLU A 118 14.19 -11.76 2.40
C GLU A 118 15.67 -11.48 2.77
N ARG A 119 16.57 -11.55 1.78
CA ARG A 119 18.00 -11.34 1.99
C ARG A 119 18.32 -9.91 2.38
N ALA A 120 17.74 -8.90 1.72
CA ALA A 120 17.97 -7.52 2.12
C ALA A 120 17.38 -7.25 3.51
N PHE A 121 16.24 -7.84 3.84
CA PHE A 121 15.63 -7.70 5.16
C PHE A 121 16.53 -8.28 6.27
N LYS A 122 17.04 -9.50 6.09
CA LYS A 122 18.00 -10.13 7.03
C LYS A 122 19.28 -9.32 7.16
N LEU A 123 19.84 -8.84 6.04
CA LEU A 123 21.05 -8.02 6.05
C LEU A 123 20.84 -6.71 6.82
N ARG A 124 19.68 -6.05 6.64
CA ARG A 124 19.32 -4.84 7.40
C ARG A 124 19.22 -5.15 8.90
N LYS A 125 18.60 -6.29 9.27
CA LYS A 125 18.53 -6.74 10.66
C LYS A 125 19.92 -6.97 11.28
N GLU A 126 20.79 -7.69 10.57
CA GLU A 126 22.14 -7.99 11.02
C GLU A 126 23.04 -6.75 11.12
N LYS A 127 22.95 -5.82 10.15
CA LYS A 127 23.80 -4.62 10.11
C LYS A 127 23.33 -3.49 11.02
N TYR A 128 22.01 -3.28 11.12
CA TYR A 128 21.44 -2.14 11.83
C TYR A 128 20.93 -2.51 13.22
N GLY A 129 20.80 -3.80 13.54
CA GLY A 129 20.52 -4.28 14.90
C GLY A 129 19.08 -4.07 15.36
N PHE A 130 18.10 -4.07 14.45
CA PHE A 130 16.68 -4.10 14.81
C PHE A 130 16.25 -5.44 15.41
#